data_AF-A0A533RY06-F1
#
_entry.id   AF-A0A533RY06-F1
#
_cell.length_a   1.000
_cell.length_b   1.000
_cell.length_c   1.000
_cell.angle_alpha   90.00
_cell.angle_beta   90.00
_cell.angle_gamma   90.00
#
_symmetry.space_group_name_H-M   'P 1'
#
loop_
_entity.id
_entity.type
_entity.pdbx_description
1 polymer ?
#
loop_
_entity_poly.entity_id
_entity_poly.type
_entity_poly.pdbx_seq_one_letter_code
_entity_poly.pdbx_strand_id
1 'polypeptide(L)'
;GYSALIYNTEDDPLREREALEMLKKRRADGAILMASNIGCEWLLEYSNHYPIVQCSEYDPQVDIPHVSIDNYLATQQAMEYLLSLGHRRIAIISSENEYNSTSLRLKGYKDTLEKHGITPIEDYIRYASRDYSFKSGKLKAEELLSVTPRPTALFCISDTLALGAISSAKEMGYRVPEDVSVVGFDDVEHTTMLHPYITTIAQPCYELGKQSVHLLYAEMTQGKVIPHQLILEHKLIIRESSAASPMLD
;
A
#
# COMPACT_ATOMS: atom_id res chain seq x y z
N GLY A 1 -27.39 7.36 -17.26
CA GLY A 1 -25.92 7.25 -17.25
C GLY A 1 -25.40 8.04 -16.08
N TYR A 2 -24.24 7.68 -15.53
CA TYR A 2 -23.61 8.39 -14.41
C TYR A 2 -22.39 9.17 -14.90
N SER A 3 -22.11 10.28 -14.24
CA SER A 3 -20.88 11.06 -14.42
C SER A 3 -20.09 11.02 -13.12
N ALA A 4 -18.76 10.96 -13.23
CA ALA A 4 -17.87 11.00 -12.07
C ALA A 4 -17.37 12.43 -11.84
N LEU A 5 -17.32 12.84 -10.57
CA LEU A 5 -16.64 14.04 -10.11
C LEU A 5 -15.47 13.58 -9.22
N ILE A 6 -14.27 14.05 -9.53
CA ILE A 6 -13.07 13.75 -8.74
C ILE A 6 -12.79 14.95 -7.84
N TYR A 7 -12.67 14.70 -6.54
CA TYR A 7 -12.33 15.70 -5.53
C TYR A 7 -11.05 15.26 -4.82
N ASN A 8 -10.00 16.08 -4.90
CA ASN A 8 -8.75 15.81 -4.20
C ASN A 8 -8.82 16.39 -2.79
N THR A 9 -8.68 15.54 -1.78
CA THR A 9 -8.78 15.90 -0.36
C THR A 9 -7.42 16.21 0.27
N GLU A 10 -6.31 15.95 -0.43
CA GLU A 10 -4.94 16.19 0.07
C GLU A 10 -4.67 15.56 1.46
N ASP A 11 -5.30 14.42 1.77
CA ASP A 11 -5.24 13.75 3.10
C ASP A 11 -5.74 14.66 4.25
N ASP A 12 -6.58 15.66 3.96
CA ASP A 12 -7.20 16.56 4.94
C ASP A 12 -8.64 16.09 5.28
N PRO A 13 -8.89 15.63 6.53
CA PRO A 13 -10.21 15.19 6.96
C PRO A 13 -11.31 16.27 6.84
N LEU A 14 -10.96 17.56 6.91
CA LEU A 14 -11.93 18.64 6.70
C LEU A 14 -12.38 18.69 5.25
N ARG A 15 -11.46 18.52 4.30
CA ARG A 15 -11.78 18.47 2.87
C ARG A 15 -12.56 17.23 2.50
N GLU A 16 -12.31 16.09 3.14
CA GLU A 16 -13.14 14.89 2.98
C GLU A 16 -14.59 15.16 3.39
N ARG A 17 -14.81 15.80 4.55
CA ARG A 17 -16.14 16.20 5.00
C ARG A 17 -16.80 17.19 4.03
N GLU A 18 -16.07 18.20 3.57
CA GLU A 18 -16.56 19.16 2.58
C GLU A 18 -16.96 18.50 1.26
N ALA A 19 -16.21 17.49 0.81
CA ALA A 19 -16.55 16.71 -0.36
C ALA A 19 -17.88 15.96 -0.15
N LEU A 20 -18.07 15.34 1.02
CA LEU A 20 -19.31 14.61 1.35
C LEU A 20 -20.52 15.52 1.58
N GLU A 21 -20.34 16.81 1.84
CA GLU A 21 -21.45 17.79 1.84
C GLU A 21 -22.14 17.89 0.47
N MET A 22 -21.49 17.45 -0.63
CA MET A 22 -22.15 17.35 -1.93
C MET A 22 -23.32 16.36 -1.92
N LEU A 23 -23.26 15.29 -1.12
CA LEU A 23 -24.35 14.33 -0.96
C LEU A 23 -25.55 15.00 -0.29
N LYS A 24 -25.32 15.70 0.83
CA LYS A 24 -26.37 16.44 1.55
C LYS A 24 -27.02 17.51 0.69
N LYS A 25 -26.22 18.22 -0.12
CA LYS A 25 -26.68 19.26 -1.05
C LYS A 25 -27.30 18.70 -2.33
N ARG A 26 -27.43 17.36 -2.46
CA ARG A 26 -27.96 16.66 -3.65
C ARG A 26 -27.24 17.03 -4.94
N ARG A 27 -25.92 17.25 -4.84
CA ARG A 27 -25.02 17.50 -5.97
C ARG A 27 -24.29 16.24 -6.43
N ALA A 28 -24.36 15.17 -5.64
CA ALA A 28 -23.90 13.82 -5.96
C ALA A 28 -24.88 12.80 -5.37
N ASP A 29 -24.99 11.64 -6.03
CA ASP A 29 -25.91 10.57 -5.63
C ASP A 29 -25.25 9.49 -4.74
N GLY A 30 -23.92 9.49 -4.67
CA GLY A 30 -23.12 8.55 -3.89
C GLY A 30 -21.63 8.90 -3.97
N ALA A 31 -20.80 8.28 -3.12
CA ALA A 31 -19.37 8.55 -3.06
C ALA A 31 -18.53 7.27 -3.00
N ILE A 32 -17.35 7.31 -3.60
CA ILE A 32 -16.28 6.34 -3.41
C ILE A 32 -15.12 7.07 -2.72
N LEU A 33 -14.68 6.57 -1.57
CA LEU A 33 -13.52 7.11 -0.85
C LEU A 33 -12.31 6.19 -1.09
N MET A 34 -11.16 6.78 -1.41
CA MET A 34 -9.94 6.03 -1.74
C MET A 34 -8.85 6.09 -0.66
N ALA A 35 -9.01 6.95 0.34
CA ALA A 35 -7.98 7.30 1.31
C ALA A 35 -8.51 7.28 2.76
N SER A 36 -9.42 6.35 3.08
CA SER A 36 -10.00 6.28 4.42
C SER A 36 -8.96 5.82 5.46
N ASN A 37 -8.70 6.68 6.44
CA ASN A 37 -7.93 6.36 7.63
C ASN A 37 -8.70 5.45 8.60
N ILE A 38 -7.98 4.68 9.42
CA ILE A 38 -8.55 4.01 10.60
C ILE A 38 -9.08 5.06 11.58
N GLY A 39 -10.22 4.80 12.22
CA GLY A 39 -10.87 5.73 13.15
C GLY A 39 -11.71 6.78 12.44
N CYS A 40 -12.35 6.40 11.33
CA CYS A 40 -13.19 7.28 10.53
C CYS A 40 -14.69 7.12 10.85
N GLU A 41 -15.06 6.89 12.12
CA GLU A 41 -16.45 6.66 12.54
C GLU A 41 -17.38 7.84 12.18
N TRP A 42 -16.81 9.03 12.00
CA TRP A 42 -17.54 10.20 11.49
C TRP A 42 -18.18 9.96 10.11
N LEU A 43 -17.67 9.03 9.29
CA LEU A 43 -18.28 8.65 8.01
C LEU A 43 -19.68 8.04 8.21
N LEU A 44 -19.98 7.46 9.38
CA LEU A 44 -21.29 6.90 9.70
C LEU A 44 -22.39 7.98 9.74
N GLU A 45 -22.03 9.26 9.97
CA GLU A 45 -22.97 10.38 9.85
C GLU A 45 -23.48 10.56 8.41
N TYR A 46 -22.72 10.06 7.42
CA TYR A 46 -23.05 10.15 6.01
C TYR A 46 -23.55 8.81 5.46
N SER A 47 -22.84 7.70 5.71
CA SER A 47 -23.16 6.38 5.15
C SER A 47 -24.48 5.79 5.65
N ASN A 48 -24.99 6.27 6.78
CA ASN A 48 -26.34 5.93 7.25
C ASN A 48 -27.47 6.55 6.40
N HIS A 49 -27.16 7.56 5.60
CA HIS A 49 -28.15 8.31 4.81
C HIS A 49 -27.87 8.32 3.32
N TYR A 50 -26.62 8.09 2.91
CA TYR A 50 -26.16 8.20 1.54
C TYR A 50 -25.29 6.99 1.15
N PRO A 51 -25.38 6.52 -0.10
CA PRO A 51 -24.54 5.45 -0.62
C PRO A 51 -23.05 5.83 -0.60
N ILE A 52 -22.25 5.04 0.11
CA ILE A 52 -20.81 5.26 0.26
C ILE A 52 -20.07 3.93 0.18
N VAL A 53 -19.00 3.89 -0.61
CA VAL A 53 -18.10 2.73 -0.73
C VAL A 53 -16.66 3.18 -0.47
N GLN A 54 -15.89 2.37 0.23
CA GLN A 54 -14.45 2.57 0.40
C GLN A 54 -13.68 1.69 -0.61
N CYS A 55 -12.59 2.20 -1.18
CA CYS A 55 -11.84 1.54 -2.24
C CYS A 55 -10.34 1.61 -1.96
N SER A 56 -9.65 0.47 -2.08
CA SER A 56 -8.24 0.30 -1.71
C SER A 56 -8.01 0.44 -0.20
N GLU A 57 -8.18 1.66 0.33
CA GLU A 57 -8.16 1.93 1.76
C GLU A 57 -9.56 1.92 2.35
N TYR A 58 -9.66 1.37 3.55
CA TYR A 58 -10.90 1.24 4.30
C TYR A 58 -10.61 1.17 5.79
N ASP A 59 -11.64 1.44 6.59
CA ASP A 59 -11.57 1.28 8.03
C ASP A 59 -12.36 0.02 8.45
N PRO A 60 -11.70 -0.99 9.03
CA PRO A 60 -12.38 -2.22 9.45
C PRO A 60 -13.37 -2.02 10.61
N GLN A 61 -13.37 -0.85 11.27
CA GLN A 61 -14.23 -0.55 12.42
C GLN A 61 -15.59 0.04 12.02
N VAL A 62 -15.76 0.46 10.76
CA VAL A 62 -17.01 1.02 10.26
C VAL A 62 -17.68 0.06 9.29
N ASP A 63 -18.99 -0.12 9.43
CA ASP A 63 -19.79 -0.99 8.56
C ASP A 63 -20.17 -0.25 7.27
N ILE A 64 -19.16 0.00 6.43
CA ILE A 64 -19.28 0.62 5.12
C ILE A 64 -18.76 -0.38 4.07
N PRO A 65 -19.50 -0.58 2.95
CA PRO A 65 -19.01 -1.48 1.91
C PRO A 65 -17.65 -1.06 1.38
N HIS A 66 -16.79 -2.03 1.12
CA HIS A 66 -15.45 -1.77 0.63
C HIS A 66 -14.93 -2.80 -0.36
N VAL A 67 -14.05 -2.34 -1.25
CA VAL A 67 -13.25 -3.19 -2.14
C VAL A 67 -11.77 -2.96 -1.85
N SER A 68 -11.03 -4.01 -1.56
CA SER A 68 -9.58 -3.94 -1.30
C SER A 68 -8.90 -5.23 -1.76
N ILE A 69 -7.63 -5.39 -1.43
CA ILE A 69 -6.90 -6.65 -1.51
C ILE A 69 -6.51 -7.13 -0.11
N ASP A 70 -6.11 -8.38 0.01
CA ASP A 70 -5.48 -8.87 1.24
C ASP A 70 -4.03 -8.38 1.32
N ASN A 71 -3.86 -7.22 1.95
CA ASN A 71 -2.55 -6.56 2.13
C ASN A 71 -1.60 -7.37 3.03
N TYR A 72 -2.12 -8.12 3.99
CA TYR A 72 -1.31 -8.97 4.86
C TYR A 72 -0.75 -10.15 4.08
N LEU A 73 -1.61 -10.87 3.35
CA LEU A 73 -1.20 -12.00 2.52
C LEU A 73 -0.27 -11.56 1.39
N ALA A 74 -0.53 -10.41 0.78
CA ALA A 74 0.35 -9.82 -0.23
C ALA A 74 1.76 -9.57 0.29
N THR A 75 1.89 -8.96 1.47
CA THR A 75 3.20 -8.78 2.09
C THR A 75 3.84 -10.11 2.47
N GLN A 76 3.07 -11.06 3.00
CA GLN A 76 3.60 -12.38 3.28
C GLN A 76 4.22 -12.99 2.02
N GLN A 77 3.54 -12.96 0.87
CA GLN A 77 4.07 -13.49 -0.39
C GLN A 77 5.37 -12.80 -0.84
N ALA A 78 5.45 -11.46 -0.74
CA ALA A 78 6.67 -10.71 -1.05
C ALA A 78 7.84 -11.09 -0.11
N MET A 79 7.56 -11.27 1.17
CA MET A 79 8.56 -11.63 2.18
C MET A 79 9.01 -13.09 2.04
N GLU A 80 8.10 -14.03 1.84
CA GLU A 80 8.40 -15.43 1.54
C GLU A 80 9.29 -15.55 0.30
N TYR A 81 9.04 -14.73 -0.73
CA TYR A 81 9.91 -14.64 -1.91
C TYR A 81 11.33 -14.17 -1.55
N LEU A 82 11.49 -13.06 -0.82
CA LEU A 82 12.81 -12.57 -0.39
C LEU A 82 13.55 -13.59 0.50
N LEU A 83 12.85 -14.27 1.39
CA LEU A 83 13.40 -15.31 2.25
C LEU A 83 13.84 -16.54 1.44
N SER A 84 13.09 -16.90 0.39
CA SER A 84 13.43 -17.99 -0.53
C SER A 84 14.70 -17.72 -1.34
N LEU A 85 15.01 -16.44 -1.59
CA LEU A 85 16.27 -15.97 -2.18
C LEU A 85 17.44 -15.98 -1.18
N GLY A 86 17.22 -16.41 0.06
CA GLY A 86 18.25 -16.51 1.09
C GLY A 86 18.47 -15.23 1.89
N HIS A 87 17.69 -14.17 1.66
CA HIS A 87 17.80 -12.96 2.48
C HIS A 87 17.36 -13.28 3.92
N ARG A 88 18.11 -12.77 4.90
CA ARG A 88 17.78 -12.84 6.33
C ARG A 88 17.79 -11.47 6.99
N ARG A 89 18.49 -10.51 6.38
CA ARG A 89 18.54 -9.11 6.80
C ARG A 89 17.69 -8.29 5.85
N ILE A 90 16.38 -8.33 6.08
CA ILE A 90 15.38 -7.63 5.25
C ILE A 90 14.90 -6.43 6.08
N ALA A 91 14.97 -5.23 5.52
CA ALA A 91 14.41 -4.04 6.13
C ALA A 91 13.15 -3.59 5.40
N ILE A 92 12.30 -2.82 6.09
CA ILE A 92 11.05 -2.29 5.55
C ILE A 92 11.04 -0.76 5.56
N ILE A 93 10.59 -0.17 4.45
CA ILE A 93 10.17 1.23 4.37
C ILE A 93 8.65 1.27 4.38
N SER A 94 8.08 1.60 5.54
CA SER A 94 6.66 1.82 5.79
C SER A 94 6.29 3.31 5.60
N SER A 95 5.11 3.74 6.04
CA SER A 95 4.67 5.14 6.00
C SER A 95 4.06 5.59 7.34
N GLU A 96 4.07 6.91 7.60
CA GLU A 96 3.52 7.60 8.77
C GLU A 96 1.99 7.87 8.69
N ASN A 97 1.29 7.31 7.70
CA ASN A 97 -0.18 7.43 7.62
C ASN A 97 -0.91 6.42 8.53
N GLU A 98 -2.22 6.60 8.69
CA GLU A 98 -3.09 5.73 9.48
C GLU A 98 -3.96 4.80 8.61
N TYR A 99 -3.46 4.41 7.43
CA TYR A 99 -4.17 3.48 6.57
C TYR A 99 -4.07 2.04 7.08
N ASN A 100 -5.17 1.30 6.91
CA ASN A 100 -5.22 -0.11 7.27
C ASN A 100 -4.25 -0.95 6.44
N SER A 101 -4.06 -0.62 5.15
CA SER A 101 -3.07 -1.31 4.30
C SER A 101 -1.66 -1.21 4.87
N THR A 102 -1.22 -0.01 5.29
CA THR A 102 0.09 0.24 5.92
C THR A 102 0.29 -0.63 7.16
N SER A 103 -0.72 -0.65 8.05
CA SER A 103 -0.68 -1.48 9.25
C SER A 103 -0.60 -2.98 8.93
N LEU A 104 -1.41 -3.46 7.99
CA LEU A 104 -1.43 -4.86 7.58
C LEU A 104 -0.13 -5.29 6.88
N ARG A 105 0.45 -4.43 6.04
CA ARG A 105 1.74 -4.67 5.38
C ARG A 105 2.86 -4.76 6.41
N LEU A 106 2.94 -3.83 7.37
CA LEU A 106 3.92 -3.90 8.45
C LEU A 106 3.76 -5.15 9.30
N LYS A 107 2.50 -5.53 9.62
CA LYS A 107 2.21 -6.77 10.35
C LYS A 107 2.66 -8.01 9.56
N GLY A 108 2.33 -8.09 8.27
CA GLY A 108 2.73 -9.20 7.39
C GLY A 108 4.25 -9.35 7.33
N TYR A 109 4.98 -8.23 7.29
CA TYR A 109 6.45 -8.22 7.37
C TYR A 109 6.96 -8.83 8.67
N LYS A 110 6.48 -8.36 9.82
CA LYS A 110 6.93 -8.83 11.14
C LYS A 110 6.61 -10.32 11.35
N ASP A 111 5.36 -10.70 11.14
CA ASP A 111 4.89 -12.07 11.35
C ASP A 111 5.64 -13.07 10.44
N THR A 112 5.92 -12.69 9.18
CA THR A 112 6.61 -13.60 8.24
C THR A 112 8.06 -13.83 8.64
N LEU A 113 8.75 -12.82 9.15
CA LEU A 113 10.09 -12.98 9.71
C LEU A 113 10.08 -13.89 10.94
N GLU A 114 9.16 -13.66 11.87
CA GLU A 114 9.04 -14.47 13.10
C GLU A 114 8.74 -15.94 12.78
N LYS A 115 7.87 -16.21 11.80
CA LYS A 115 7.58 -17.56 11.30
C LYS A 115 8.82 -18.28 10.77
N HIS A 116 9.82 -17.54 10.29
CA HIS A 116 11.10 -18.06 9.81
C HIS A 116 12.22 -18.02 10.88
N GLY A 117 11.87 -17.77 12.14
CA GLY A 117 12.82 -17.71 13.25
C GLY A 117 13.72 -16.48 13.22
N ILE A 118 13.32 -15.41 12.51
CA ILE A 118 14.04 -14.14 12.43
C ILE A 118 13.29 -13.13 13.28
N THR A 119 13.92 -12.64 14.35
CA THR A 119 13.34 -11.58 15.18
C THR A 119 13.33 -10.25 14.40
N PRO A 120 12.17 -9.57 14.22
CA PRO A 120 12.13 -8.24 13.65
C PRO A 120 12.95 -7.26 14.50
N ILE A 121 13.82 -6.50 13.84
CA ILE A 121 14.71 -5.52 14.50
C ILE A 121 14.17 -4.11 14.20
N GLU A 122 14.02 -3.26 15.22
CA GLU A 122 13.48 -1.91 15.05
C GLU A 122 14.36 -1.04 14.15
N ASP A 123 15.69 -1.22 14.21
CA ASP A 123 16.63 -0.52 13.34
C ASP A 123 16.39 -0.77 11.84
N TYR A 124 15.67 -1.85 11.49
CA TYR A 124 15.33 -2.23 10.11
C TYR A 124 13.95 -1.73 9.68
N ILE A 125 13.29 -0.91 10.49
CA ILE A 125 12.00 -0.32 10.20
C ILE A 125 12.17 1.19 10.07
N ARG A 126 11.77 1.75 8.93
CA ARG A 126 11.69 3.20 8.74
C ARG A 126 10.34 3.58 8.19
N TYR A 127 9.86 4.75 8.61
CA TYR A 127 8.58 5.30 8.20
C TYR A 127 8.86 6.50 7.27
N ALA A 128 8.39 6.39 6.03
CA ALA A 128 8.39 7.46 5.05
C ALA A 128 7.21 8.41 5.30
N SER A 129 7.20 9.54 4.60
CA SER A 129 6.10 10.51 4.70
C SER A 129 4.76 9.87 4.30
N ARG A 130 3.67 10.43 4.84
CA ARG A 130 2.28 9.96 4.64
C ARG A 130 1.87 9.79 3.17
N ASP A 131 2.44 10.63 2.30
CA ASP A 131 2.16 10.70 0.86
C ASP A 131 2.99 9.73 -0.01
N TYR A 132 3.80 8.85 0.62
CA TYR A 132 4.67 7.90 -0.07
C TYR A 132 5.69 8.54 -1.04
N SER A 133 6.09 9.79 -0.79
CA SER A 133 6.93 10.53 -1.73
C SER A 133 8.27 9.86 -2.05
N PHE A 134 8.71 9.99 -3.30
CA PHE A 134 10.03 9.51 -3.74
C PHE A 134 11.16 10.03 -2.84
N LYS A 135 11.08 11.31 -2.44
CA LYS A 135 12.08 11.97 -1.60
C LYS A 135 12.18 11.32 -0.22
N SER A 136 11.05 10.98 0.40
CA SER A 136 11.06 10.32 1.70
C SER A 136 11.55 8.87 1.57
N GLY A 137 11.14 8.14 0.52
CA GLY A 137 11.69 6.81 0.21
C GLY A 137 13.20 6.80 0.07
N LYS A 138 13.77 7.77 -0.65
CA LYS A 138 15.22 7.94 -0.81
C LYS A 138 15.93 8.15 0.52
N LEU A 139 15.42 9.08 1.35
CA LEU A 139 15.99 9.38 2.67
C LEU A 139 15.94 8.14 3.59
N LYS A 140 14.81 7.43 3.64
CA LYS A 140 14.65 6.27 4.51
C LYS A 140 15.49 5.07 4.06
N ALA A 141 15.70 4.92 2.76
CA ALA A 141 16.63 3.91 2.25
C ALA A 141 18.08 4.23 2.62
N GLU A 142 18.50 5.50 2.57
CA GLU A 142 19.84 5.91 2.99
C GLU A 142 20.09 5.57 4.46
N GLU A 143 19.12 5.90 5.32
CA GLU A 143 19.16 5.56 6.75
C GLU A 143 19.27 4.05 6.98
N LEU A 144 18.49 3.23 6.28
CA LEU A 144 18.50 1.76 6.40
C LEU A 144 19.78 1.14 5.88
N LEU A 145 20.29 1.60 4.74
CA LEU A 145 21.52 1.10 4.14
C LEU A 145 22.77 1.49 4.94
N SER A 146 22.65 2.46 5.85
CA SER A 146 23.71 2.85 6.80
C SER A 146 23.70 2.05 8.11
N VAL A 147 22.69 1.22 8.37
CA VAL A 147 22.61 0.37 9.57
C VAL A 147 23.67 -0.73 9.54
N THR A 148 24.20 -1.12 10.70
CA THR A 148 25.13 -2.26 10.85
C THR A 148 24.52 -3.34 11.76
N PRO A 149 24.42 -4.61 11.32
CA PRO A 149 24.74 -5.08 9.96
C PRO A 149 23.78 -4.51 8.92
N ARG A 150 24.26 -4.28 7.70
CA ARG A 150 23.45 -3.71 6.61
C ARG A 150 22.38 -4.70 6.12
N PRO A 151 21.13 -4.26 5.85
CA PRO A 151 20.14 -5.10 5.18
C PRO A 151 20.59 -5.49 3.77
N THR A 152 20.30 -6.73 3.37
CA THR A 152 20.54 -7.23 2.00
C THR A 152 19.30 -7.16 1.12
N ALA A 153 18.13 -6.85 1.70
CA ALA A 153 16.93 -6.54 0.95
C ALA A 153 16.13 -5.43 1.62
N LEU A 154 15.46 -4.61 0.81
CA LEU A 154 14.49 -3.60 1.22
C LEU A 154 13.12 -3.96 0.66
N PHE A 155 12.15 -4.15 1.55
CA PHE A 155 10.72 -4.21 1.19
C PHE A 155 10.12 -2.82 1.36
N CYS A 156 9.63 -2.22 0.29
CA CYS A 156 9.03 -0.89 0.30
C CYS A 156 7.52 -1.06 0.12
N ILE A 157 6.72 -0.45 1.00
CA ILE A 157 5.26 -0.62 0.95
C ILE A 157 4.59 0.14 -0.22
N SER A 158 5.36 0.76 -1.11
CA SER A 158 4.89 1.36 -2.37
C SER A 158 6.05 1.42 -3.37
N ASP A 159 5.74 1.35 -4.66
CA ASP A 159 6.70 1.44 -5.76
C ASP A 159 7.38 2.81 -5.83
N THR A 160 6.70 3.89 -5.43
CA THR A 160 7.32 5.24 -5.38
C THR A 160 8.44 5.28 -4.33
N LEU A 161 8.24 4.61 -3.19
CA LEU A 161 9.26 4.44 -2.17
C LEU A 161 10.39 3.53 -2.66
N ALA A 162 10.06 2.45 -3.38
CA ALA A 162 11.04 1.54 -3.98
C ALA A 162 11.95 2.26 -4.99
N LEU A 163 11.38 3.13 -5.83
CA LEU A 163 12.15 3.99 -6.75
C LEU A 163 13.13 4.89 -5.98
N GLY A 164 12.65 5.51 -4.89
CA GLY A 164 13.50 6.29 -3.99
C GLY A 164 14.64 5.45 -3.40
N ALA A 165 14.34 4.21 -3.00
CA ALA A 165 15.32 3.29 -2.44
C ALA A 165 16.40 2.87 -3.45
N ILE A 166 16.01 2.57 -4.69
CA ILE A 166 16.94 2.25 -5.78
C ILE A 166 17.85 3.46 -6.07
N SER A 167 17.27 4.67 -6.13
CA SER A 167 18.05 5.90 -6.33
C SER A 167 19.07 6.10 -5.21
N SER A 168 18.66 5.90 -3.96
CA SER A 168 19.52 6.03 -2.78
C SER A 168 20.66 5.01 -2.79
N ALA A 169 20.34 3.74 -3.02
CA ALA A 169 21.33 2.66 -3.11
C ALA A 169 22.42 2.99 -4.14
N LYS A 170 22.01 3.45 -5.34
CA LYS A 170 22.92 3.84 -6.41
C LYS A 170 23.84 5.01 -6.00
N GLU A 171 23.29 6.03 -5.35
CA GLU A 171 24.07 7.18 -4.87
C GLU A 171 25.07 6.81 -3.77
N MET A 172 24.72 5.82 -2.93
CA MET A 172 25.62 5.24 -1.94
C MET A 172 26.64 4.24 -2.53
N GLY A 173 26.60 4.00 -3.84
CA GLY A 173 27.51 3.09 -4.54
C GLY A 173 27.13 1.61 -4.47
N TYR A 174 25.93 1.27 -4.00
CA TYR A 174 25.40 -0.09 -4.02
C TYR A 174 24.69 -0.39 -5.34
N ARG A 175 24.84 -1.62 -5.83
CA ARG A 175 24.11 -2.14 -6.98
C ARG A 175 22.81 -2.82 -6.55
N VAL A 176 21.77 -2.59 -7.33
CA VAL A 176 20.48 -3.29 -7.20
C VAL A 176 20.35 -4.19 -8.43
N PRO A 177 20.19 -5.52 -8.28
CA PRO A 177 19.94 -6.24 -7.02
C PRO A 177 21.18 -6.80 -6.29
N GLU A 178 22.38 -6.71 -6.87
CA GLU A 178 23.53 -7.54 -6.45
C GLU A 178 24.00 -7.28 -5.01
N ASP A 179 23.98 -6.02 -4.56
CA ASP A 179 24.40 -5.67 -3.21
C ASP A 179 23.20 -5.48 -2.27
N VAL A 180 22.03 -5.14 -2.82
CA VAL A 180 20.75 -5.05 -2.13
C VAL A 180 19.57 -5.29 -3.08
N SER A 181 18.71 -6.25 -2.75
CA SER A 181 17.42 -6.46 -3.43
C SER A 181 16.41 -5.40 -2.99
N VAL A 182 15.54 -4.94 -3.89
CA VAL A 182 14.44 -4.02 -3.61
C VAL A 182 13.14 -4.62 -4.14
N VAL A 183 12.12 -4.71 -3.28
CA VAL A 183 10.76 -5.14 -3.64
C VAL A 183 9.78 -4.02 -3.30
N GLY A 184 8.94 -3.65 -4.26
CA GLY A 184 7.89 -2.64 -4.12
C GLY A 184 6.50 -3.23 -3.89
N PHE A 185 5.51 -2.37 -4.05
CA PHE A 185 4.08 -2.67 -3.96
C PHE A 185 3.35 -1.68 -4.86
N ASP A 186 2.28 -2.09 -5.55
CA ASP A 186 1.31 -1.34 -6.38
C ASP A 186 1.31 -1.77 -7.87
N ASP A 187 2.47 -2.07 -8.45
CA ASP A 187 2.73 -2.26 -9.88
C ASP A 187 2.33 -1.06 -10.75
N VAL A 188 2.72 0.14 -10.31
CA VAL A 188 2.51 1.37 -11.10
C VAL A 188 3.38 1.37 -12.35
N GLU A 189 2.99 2.14 -13.37
CA GLU A 189 3.66 2.21 -14.68
C GLU A 189 5.18 2.43 -14.55
N HIS A 190 5.60 3.25 -13.59
CA HIS A 190 7.00 3.60 -13.36
C HIS A 190 7.91 2.39 -12.99
N THR A 191 7.35 1.26 -12.53
CA THR A 191 8.12 0.05 -12.18
C THR A 191 8.85 -0.59 -13.37
N THR A 192 8.44 -0.26 -14.60
CA THR A 192 9.04 -0.78 -15.85
C THR A 192 9.64 0.33 -16.73
N MET A 193 9.68 1.57 -16.22
CA MET A 193 10.23 2.71 -16.97
C MET A 193 11.74 2.88 -16.80
N LEU A 194 12.32 2.36 -15.73
CA LEU A 194 13.72 2.53 -15.36
C LEU A 194 14.32 1.20 -14.93
N HIS A 195 15.58 0.96 -15.28
CA HIS A 195 16.32 -0.22 -14.81
C HIS A 195 16.96 0.03 -13.42
N PRO A 196 16.97 -0.97 -12.53
CA PRO A 196 16.34 -2.27 -12.71
C PRO A 196 14.80 -2.20 -12.63
N TYR A 197 14.11 -2.98 -13.44
CA TYR A 197 12.65 -3.12 -13.33
C TYR A 197 12.26 -3.69 -11.95
N ILE A 198 11.24 -3.09 -11.33
CA ILE A 198 10.94 -3.33 -9.92
C ILE A 198 10.11 -4.61 -9.75
N THR A 199 10.61 -5.54 -8.94
CA THR A 199 9.83 -6.66 -8.39
C THR A 199 8.81 -6.10 -7.42
N THR A 200 7.53 -6.41 -7.58
CA THR A 200 6.45 -5.72 -6.85
C THR A 200 5.22 -6.59 -6.67
N ILE A 201 4.36 -6.23 -5.72
CA ILE A 201 2.99 -6.73 -5.65
C ILE A 201 2.11 -5.89 -6.57
N ALA A 202 1.55 -6.51 -7.60
CA ALA A 202 0.53 -5.90 -8.45
C ALA A 202 -0.85 -5.96 -7.82
N GLN A 203 -1.45 -4.77 -7.66
CA GLN A 203 -2.86 -4.63 -7.29
C GLN A 203 -3.73 -4.56 -8.55
N PRO A 204 -4.93 -5.16 -8.55
CA PRO A 204 -5.83 -5.08 -9.69
C PRO A 204 -6.59 -3.74 -9.73
N CYS A 205 -5.87 -2.61 -9.84
CA CYS A 205 -6.41 -1.24 -9.70
C CYS A 205 -7.65 -0.96 -10.55
N TYR A 206 -7.67 -1.44 -11.80
CA TYR A 206 -8.83 -1.28 -12.67
C TYR A 206 -10.07 -2.02 -12.12
N GLU A 207 -9.90 -3.27 -11.68
CA GLU A 207 -11.00 -4.03 -11.10
C GLU A 207 -11.42 -3.49 -9.73
N LEU A 208 -10.48 -2.98 -8.90
CA LEU A 208 -10.82 -2.28 -7.65
C LEU A 208 -11.81 -1.13 -7.91
N GLY A 209 -11.49 -0.25 -8.87
CA GLY A 209 -12.38 0.85 -9.25
C GLY A 209 -13.72 0.37 -9.83
N LYS A 210 -13.68 -0.60 -10.75
CA LYS A 210 -14.89 -1.16 -11.38
C LYS A 210 -15.84 -1.80 -10.37
N GLN A 211 -15.31 -2.60 -9.45
CA GLN A 211 -16.12 -3.24 -8.41
C GLN A 211 -16.65 -2.22 -7.40
N SER A 212 -15.88 -1.17 -7.09
CA SER A 212 -16.36 -0.09 -6.21
C SER A 212 -17.55 0.65 -6.81
N VAL A 213 -17.53 0.91 -8.12
CA VAL A 213 -18.68 1.49 -8.84
C VAL A 213 -19.88 0.53 -8.86
N HIS A 214 -19.65 -0.79 -9.07
CA HIS A 214 -20.73 -1.77 -9.01
C HIS A 214 -21.39 -1.83 -7.62
N LEU A 215 -20.60 -1.84 -6.55
CA LEU A 215 -21.12 -1.82 -5.18
C LEU A 215 -21.89 -0.52 -4.90
N LEU A 216 -21.35 0.63 -5.30
CA LEU A 216 -22.02 1.91 -5.11
C LEU A 216 -23.37 1.96 -5.86
N TYR A 217 -23.38 1.50 -7.10
CA TYR A 217 -24.60 1.44 -7.90
C TYR A 217 -25.65 0.51 -7.29
N ALA A 218 -25.22 -0.64 -6.77
CA ALA A 218 -26.10 -1.57 -6.07
C ALA A 218 -26.68 -0.93 -4.79
N GLU A 219 -25.88 -0.23 -3.98
CA GLU A 219 -26.38 0.52 -2.83
C GLU A 219 -27.42 1.58 -3.22
N MET A 220 -27.16 2.34 -4.29
CA MET A 220 -28.04 3.41 -4.76
C MET A 220 -29.40 2.89 -5.26
N THR A 221 -29.44 1.69 -5.84
CA THR A 221 -30.63 1.18 -6.55
C THR A 221 -31.38 0.08 -5.81
N GLN A 222 -30.69 -0.67 -4.95
CA GLN A 222 -31.23 -1.84 -4.25
C GLN A 222 -31.25 -1.64 -2.72
N GLY A 223 -30.63 -0.57 -2.21
CA GLY A 223 -30.39 -0.37 -0.78
C GLY A 223 -29.13 -1.09 -0.30
N LYS A 224 -28.89 -1.11 1.02
CA LYS A 224 -27.66 -1.67 1.62
C LYS A 224 -27.40 -3.12 1.15
N VAL A 225 -26.21 -3.36 0.59
CA VAL A 225 -25.83 -4.62 -0.09
C VAL A 225 -25.03 -5.56 0.81
N ILE A 226 -25.50 -6.80 1.03
CA ILE A 226 -24.77 -7.83 1.80
C ILE A 226 -24.29 -8.96 0.85
N PRO A 227 -23.01 -9.42 0.90
CA PRO A 227 -21.94 -8.98 1.80
C PRO A 227 -21.28 -7.67 1.34
N HIS A 228 -20.87 -6.86 2.32
CA HIS A 228 -20.32 -5.52 2.14
C HIS A 228 -18.82 -5.51 1.79
N GLN A 229 -18.12 -6.65 1.80
CA GLN A 229 -16.66 -6.71 1.66
C GLN A 229 -16.26 -7.51 0.42
N LEU A 230 -15.44 -6.91 -0.44
CA LEU A 230 -14.90 -7.57 -1.62
C LEU A 230 -13.37 -7.48 -1.64
N ILE A 231 -12.72 -8.62 -1.42
CA ILE A 231 -11.26 -8.75 -1.44
C ILE A 231 -10.83 -9.36 -2.77
N LEU A 232 -10.07 -8.59 -3.56
CA LEU A 232 -9.59 -9.00 -4.88
C LEU A 232 -8.21 -9.66 -4.81
N GLU A 233 -7.92 -10.48 -5.81
CA GLU A 233 -6.65 -11.18 -5.95
C GLU A 233 -5.52 -10.23 -6.38
N HIS A 234 -4.40 -10.25 -5.66
CA HIS A 234 -3.15 -9.57 -6.02
C HIS A 234 -2.16 -10.56 -6.65
N LYS A 235 -1.07 -10.06 -7.23
CA LYS A 235 -0.01 -10.92 -7.80
C LYS A 235 1.37 -10.41 -7.43
N LEU A 236 2.28 -11.32 -7.06
CA LEU A 236 3.71 -10.98 -7.03
C LEU A 236 4.29 -11.04 -8.45
N ILE A 237 4.83 -9.92 -8.92
CA ILE A 237 5.49 -9.80 -10.22
C ILE A 237 7.01 -9.70 -10.00
N ILE A 238 7.72 -10.77 -10.35
CA ILE A 238 9.17 -10.87 -10.21
C ILE A 238 9.85 -10.18 -11.40
N ARG A 239 10.80 -9.28 -11.11
CA ARG A 239 11.59 -8.52 -12.08
C ARG A 239 13.06 -8.39 -11.64
N GLU A 240 13.78 -7.44 -12.23
CA GLU A 240 15.25 -7.30 -12.12
C GLU A 240 15.73 -6.79 -10.76
N SER A 241 14.90 -6.10 -9.98
CA SER A 241 15.34 -5.46 -8.73
C SER A 241 15.54 -6.43 -7.56
N SER A 242 15.41 -7.75 -7.77
CA SER A 242 15.64 -8.75 -6.72
C SER A 242 16.47 -9.94 -7.25
N ALA A 243 17.37 -10.44 -6.42
CA ALA A 243 18.23 -11.58 -6.73
C ALA A 243 18.58 -12.36 -5.45
N ALA A 244 19.27 -13.50 -5.59
CA ALA A 244 19.76 -14.27 -4.46
C ALA A 244 20.59 -13.37 -3.51
N SER A 245 20.44 -13.57 -2.20
CA SER A 245 21.19 -12.80 -1.21
C SER A 245 22.69 -12.91 -1.48
N PRO A 246 23.45 -11.80 -1.42
CA PRO A 246 24.89 -11.87 -1.54
C PRO A 246 25.44 -12.80 -0.46
N MET A 247 26.51 -13.52 -0.79
CA MET A 247 27.27 -14.27 0.22
C MET A 247 27.79 -13.25 1.24
N LEU A 248 27.28 -13.36 2.46
CA LEU A 248 27.73 -12.54 3.57
C LEU A 248 28.81 -13.34 4.29
N ASP A 249 30.04 -12.83 4.22
CA ASP A 249 31.19 -13.35 4.99
C ASP A 249 30.91 -13.34 6.51
#